data_AF-A0A8H8RCR0-F1
#
_entry.id   AF-A0A8H8RCR0-F1
#
_cell.length_a   1.000
_cell.length_b   1.000
_cell.length_c   1.000
_cell.angle_alpha   90.00
_cell.angle_beta   90.00
_cell.angle_gamma   90.00
#
_symmetry.space_group_name_H-M   'P 1'
#
loop_
_entity.id
_entity.type
_entity.pdbx_description
1 polymer ?
#
loop_
_entity_poly.entity_id
_entity_poly.type
_entity_poly.pdbx_seq_one_letter_code
_entity_poly.pdbx_strand_id
1 'polypeptide(L)'
;MPELKFYYAPGACSLAPHILLHTSGLPFHAIPLRVSAIRTDFPPSFSLINPKMKVPVLALDAEVITEIPAIATAISNLVPERHFMGRTGLEAVRVYEWINWLSGTLHGAGFGHVFRPQRWSVQGDGLEGIREQGLVVVKECFDMIEGKLAG
;
A
#
# COMPACT_ATOMS: atom_id res chain seq x y z
N MET A 1 13.74 12.66 -17.86
CA MET A 1 13.16 11.95 -16.70
C MET A 1 11.80 11.44 -17.12
N PRO A 2 11.40 10.23 -16.72
CA PRO A 2 10.11 9.67 -17.10
C PRO A 2 8.95 10.52 -16.54
N GLU A 3 7.82 10.52 -17.23
CA GLU A 3 6.60 11.15 -16.73
C GLU A 3 6.01 10.27 -15.62
N LEU A 4 5.89 10.83 -14.41
CA LEU A 4 5.32 10.14 -13.24
C LEU A 4 3.93 10.68 -12.94
N LYS A 5 2.91 9.79 -12.97
CA LYS A 5 1.57 10.08 -12.43
C LYS A 5 1.29 9.14 -11.27
N PHE A 6 0.85 9.70 -10.15
CA PHE A 6 0.60 8.93 -8.93
C PHE A 6 -0.85 9.09 -8.49
N TYR A 7 -1.62 8.00 -8.60
CA TYR A 7 -3.01 7.95 -8.19
C TYR A 7 -3.10 7.48 -6.74
N TYR A 8 -3.68 8.33 -5.89
CA TYR A 8 -3.71 8.10 -4.44
C TYR A 8 -5.04 8.52 -3.83
N ALA A 9 -5.31 8.11 -2.60
CA ALA A 9 -6.42 8.63 -1.83
C ALA A 9 -5.97 9.03 -0.42
N PRO A 10 -6.40 10.21 0.09
CA PRO A 10 -6.19 10.58 1.48
C PRO A 10 -6.73 9.51 2.44
N GLY A 11 -5.95 9.16 3.47
CA GLY A 11 -6.31 8.14 4.45
C GLY A 11 -6.16 6.68 3.99
N ALA A 12 -5.73 6.43 2.74
CA ALA A 12 -5.46 5.08 2.25
C ALA A 12 -3.96 4.71 2.37
N CYS A 13 -3.66 3.43 2.18
CA CYS A 13 -2.28 2.90 2.18
C CYS A 13 -1.38 3.53 1.10
N SER A 14 -1.96 4.21 0.11
CA SER A 14 -1.23 5.03 -0.86
C SER A 14 -0.38 6.14 -0.22
N LEU A 15 -0.58 6.45 1.07
CA LEU A 15 0.28 7.38 1.81
C LEU A 15 1.75 6.93 1.82
N ALA A 16 2.04 5.63 1.97
CA ALA A 16 3.42 5.14 2.05
C ALA A 16 4.25 5.47 0.78
N PRO A 17 3.82 5.09 -0.43
CA PRO A 17 4.52 5.51 -1.64
C PRO A 17 4.41 7.02 -1.94
N HIS A 18 3.39 7.72 -1.44
CA HIS A 18 3.32 9.18 -1.55
C HIS A 18 4.46 9.85 -0.78
N ILE A 19 4.72 9.42 0.45
CA ILE A 19 5.86 9.88 1.26
C ILE A 19 7.17 9.58 0.52
N LEU A 20 7.31 8.39 -0.07
CA LEU A 20 8.51 8.00 -0.79
C LEU A 20 8.76 8.88 -2.02
N LEU A 21 7.72 9.21 -2.80
CA LEU A 21 7.81 10.14 -3.93
C LEU A 21 8.28 11.53 -3.48
N HIS A 22 7.68 12.09 -2.41
CA HIS A 22 8.14 13.39 -1.88
C HIS A 22 9.59 13.35 -1.39
N THR A 23 9.96 12.27 -0.70
CA THR A 23 11.32 12.10 -0.16
C THR A 23 12.36 11.89 -1.26
N SER A 24 11.96 11.31 -2.41
CA SER A 24 12.84 11.09 -3.56
C SER A 24 13.31 12.39 -4.21
N GLY A 25 12.48 13.44 -4.17
CA GLY A 25 12.71 14.67 -4.92
C GLY A 25 12.36 14.57 -6.41
N LEU A 26 11.81 13.44 -6.86
CA LEU A 26 11.33 13.28 -8.24
C LEU A 26 10.11 14.18 -8.50
N PRO A 27 10.05 14.87 -9.65
CA PRO A 27 8.81 15.54 -10.06
C PRO A 27 7.76 14.49 -10.42
N PHE A 28 6.53 14.63 -9.90
CA PHE A 28 5.41 13.76 -10.24
C PHE A 28 4.09 14.53 -10.18
N HIS A 29 3.11 14.06 -10.96
CA HIS A 29 1.75 14.58 -10.92
C HIS A 29 0.91 13.72 -9.96
N ALA A 30 0.53 14.31 -8.82
CA ALA A 30 -0.34 13.68 -7.83
C ALA A 30 -1.81 13.79 -8.26
N ILE A 31 -2.49 12.65 -8.40
CA ILE A 31 -3.89 12.57 -8.84
C ILE A 31 -4.73 12.00 -7.69
N PRO A 32 -5.45 12.84 -6.93
CA PRO A 32 -6.26 12.39 -5.81
C PRO A 32 -7.54 11.71 -6.29
N LEU A 33 -7.87 10.60 -5.65
CA LEU A 33 -9.10 9.83 -5.82
C LEU A 33 -9.87 9.83 -4.50
N ARG A 34 -11.20 9.72 -4.58
CA ARG A 34 -12.06 9.68 -3.39
C ARG A 34 -12.27 8.23 -2.97
N VAL A 35 -11.52 7.80 -1.95
CA VAL A 35 -11.77 6.53 -1.23
C VAL A 35 -12.54 6.86 0.05
N SER A 36 -13.73 6.29 0.23
CA SER A 36 -14.43 6.30 1.52
C SER A 36 -14.23 4.95 2.25
N ALA A 37 -14.54 4.93 3.55
CA ALA A 37 -14.46 3.74 4.40
C ALA A 37 -15.41 2.60 3.99
N ILE A 38 -16.26 2.78 2.98
CA ILE A 38 -17.22 1.75 2.53
C ILE A 38 -17.12 1.52 1.01
N ARG A 39 -16.80 2.57 0.26
CA ARG A 39 -16.70 2.55 -1.21
C ARG A 39 -15.57 3.42 -1.70
N THR A 40 -14.84 2.97 -2.73
CA THR A 40 -14.00 3.89 -3.49
C THR A 40 -14.79 4.41 -4.68
N ASP A 41 -14.93 5.72 -4.77
CA ASP A 41 -15.51 6.39 -5.92
C ASP A 41 -14.44 6.59 -6.99
N PHE A 42 -14.11 5.49 -7.64
CA PHE A 42 -13.30 5.55 -8.85
C PHE A 42 -14.16 6.01 -10.02
N PRO A 43 -13.67 6.92 -10.89
CA PRO A 43 -14.34 7.14 -12.17
C PRO A 43 -14.39 5.83 -12.95
N PRO A 44 -15.46 5.54 -13.73
CA PRO A 44 -15.57 4.29 -14.48
C PRO A 44 -14.35 4.00 -15.37
N SER A 45 -13.74 5.07 -15.92
CA SER A 45 -12.51 5.00 -16.72
C SER A 45 -11.27 4.55 -15.93
N PHE A 46 -11.27 4.61 -14.60
CA PHE A 46 -10.14 4.13 -13.79
C PHE A 46 -9.91 2.63 -13.94
N SER A 47 -10.95 1.86 -14.25
CA SER A 47 -10.80 0.43 -14.54
C SER A 47 -9.88 0.14 -15.73
N LEU A 48 -9.77 1.09 -16.68
CA LEU A 48 -8.84 1.03 -17.81
C LEU A 48 -7.39 1.24 -17.38
N ILE A 49 -7.16 1.89 -16.23
CA ILE A 49 -5.83 2.13 -15.66
C ILE A 49 -5.47 0.97 -14.72
N ASN A 50 -6.36 0.63 -13.78
CA ASN A 50 -6.16 -0.45 -12.84
C ASN A 50 -7.45 -1.26 -12.67
N PRO A 51 -7.56 -2.45 -13.30
CA PRO A 51 -8.76 -3.29 -13.20
C PRO A 51 -9.02 -3.82 -11.78
N LYS A 52 -8.00 -3.78 -10.89
CA LYS A 52 -8.17 -4.15 -9.47
C LYS A 52 -8.99 -3.13 -8.69
N MET A 53 -9.24 -1.94 -9.24
CA MET A 53 -9.96 -0.84 -8.59
C MET A 53 -9.39 -0.56 -7.19
N LYS A 54 -8.08 -0.33 -7.13
CA LYS A 54 -7.33 -0.03 -5.90
C LYS A 54 -6.32 1.08 -6.13
N VAL A 55 -6.03 1.80 -5.05
CA VAL A 55 -4.84 2.67 -4.92
C VAL A 55 -3.84 1.99 -3.99
N PRO A 56 -2.54 2.33 -4.07
CA PRO A 56 -1.90 3.26 -5.02
C PRO A 56 -1.72 2.70 -6.44
N VAL A 57 -1.57 3.61 -7.40
CA VAL A 57 -1.09 3.32 -8.77
C VAL A 57 0.00 4.31 -9.14
N LEU A 58 1.12 3.82 -9.65
CA LEU A 58 2.18 4.64 -10.25
C LEU A 58 2.19 4.37 -11.75
N ALA A 59 1.89 5.39 -12.56
CA ALA A 59 2.16 5.34 -13.99
C ALA A 59 3.56 5.92 -14.24
N LEU A 60 4.42 5.11 -14.86
CA LEU A 60 5.77 5.44 -15.27
C LEU A 60 5.77 5.43 -16.81
N ASP A 61 5.66 6.61 -17.42
CA ASP A 61 5.39 6.77 -18.85
C ASP A 61 4.12 5.99 -19.25
N ALA A 62 4.26 4.94 -20.06
CA ALA A 62 3.16 4.08 -20.52
C ALA A 62 2.89 2.87 -19.58
N GLU A 63 3.80 2.59 -18.65
CA GLU A 63 3.72 1.43 -17.77
C GLU A 63 2.95 1.74 -16.49
N VAL A 64 2.10 0.81 -16.07
CA VAL A 64 1.30 0.94 -14.84
C VAL A 64 1.77 -0.04 -13.80
N ILE A 65 2.26 0.48 -12.68
CA ILE A 65 2.75 -0.29 -11.53
C ILE A 65 1.74 -0.16 -10.38
N THR A 66 1.40 -1.30 -9.81
CA THR A 66 0.47 -1.42 -8.67
C THR A 66 1.09 -2.32 -7.60
N GLU A 67 0.53 -2.29 -6.39
CA GLU A 67 1.11 -2.88 -5.17
C GLU A 67 2.26 -2.06 -4.58
N ILE A 68 2.19 -1.80 -3.27
CA ILE A 68 3.15 -0.92 -2.57
C ILE A 68 4.60 -1.42 -2.69
N PRO A 69 4.91 -2.72 -2.53
CA PRO A 69 6.29 -3.19 -2.68
C PRO A 69 6.87 -2.92 -4.07
N ALA A 70 6.10 -3.16 -5.13
CA ALA A 70 6.54 -2.92 -6.50
C ALA A 70 6.73 -1.42 -6.79
N ILE A 71 5.80 -0.58 -6.31
CA ILE A 71 5.90 0.88 -6.45
C ILE A 71 7.12 1.42 -5.69
N ALA A 72 7.38 0.95 -4.47
CA ALA A 72 8.53 1.36 -3.67
C ALA A 72 9.86 1.02 -4.39
N THR A 73 9.94 -0.18 -4.97
CA THR A 73 11.09 -0.59 -5.80
C THR A 73 11.26 0.29 -7.02
N ALA A 74 10.18 0.58 -7.74
CA ALA A 74 10.24 1.45 -8.92
C ALA A 74 10.78 2.85 -8.55
N ILE A 75 10.28 3.45 -7.46
CA ILE A 75 10.77 4.74 -6.97
C ILE A 75 12.24 4.65 -6.56
N SER A 76 12.63 3.61 -5.81
CA SER A 76 14.02 3.44 -5.38
C SER A 76 14.98 3.26 -6.56
N ASN A 77 14.54 2.62 -7.66
CA ASN A 77 15.36 2.44 -8.86
C ASN A 77 15.55 3.73 -9.65
N LEU A 78 14.62 4.70 -9.52
CA LEU A 78 14.74 6.02 -10.15
C LEU A 78 15.69 6.95 -9.39
N VAL A 79 15.94 6.68 -8.10
CA VAL A 79 16.85 7.44 -7.22
C VAL A 79 17.74 6.50 -6.40
N PRO A 80 18.60 5.70 -7.06
CA PRO A 80 19.39 4.64 -6.39
C PRO A 80 20.31 5.18 -5.28
N GLU A 81 20.76 6.43 -5.38
CA GLU A 81 21.57 7.13 -4.39
C GLU A 81 20.85 7.40 -3.06
N ARG A 82 19.51 7.33 -3.04
CA ARG A 82 18.71 7.47 -1.82
C ARG A 82 18.66 6.20 -0.97
N HIS A 83 19.01 5.05 -1.56
CA HIS A 83 19.05 3.76 -0.88
C HIS A 83 17.75 3.41 -0.14
N PHE A 84 16.58 3.72 -0.70
CA PHE A 84 15.29 3.48 -0.03
C PHE A 84 15.02 2.00 0.23
N MET A 85 15.47 1.13 -0.67
CA MET A 85 15.43 -0.32 -0.48
C MET A 85 16.73 -0.84 0.17
N GLY A 86 17.57 0.00 0.76
CA GLY A 86 18.88 -0.40 1.31
C GLY A 86 20.04 -0.29 0.32
N ARG A 87 21.24 -0.49 0.84
CA ARG A 87 22.54 -0.35 0.16
C ARG A 87 23.09 -1.69 -0.33
N THR A 88 22.68 -2.78 0.31
CA THR A 88 23.13 -4.14 -0.03
C THR A 88 21.95 -5.00 -0.47
N GLY A 89 22.24 -6.10 -1.18
CA GLY A 89 21.21 -7.05 -1.56
C GLY A 89 20.46 -7.64 -0.35
N LEU A 90 21.16 -7.86 0.77
CA LEU A 90 20.54 -8.35 1.99
C LEU A 90 19.63 -7.30 2.64
N GLU A 91 20.04 -6.02 2.67
CA GLU A 91 19.18 -4.93 3.15
C GLU A 91 17.91 -4.81 2.31
N ALA A 92 18.00 -4.92 0.99
CA ALA A 92 16.84 -4.95 0.10
C ALA A 92 15.90 -6.10 0.40
N VAL A 93 16.44 -7.30 0.62
CA VAL A 93 15.64 -8.46 1.05
C VAL A 93 14.95 -8.20 2.39
N ARG A 94 15.60 -7.53 3.35
CA ARG A 94 14.96 -7.17 4.63
C ARG A 94 13.86 -6.12 4.47
N VAL A 95 14.03 -5.14 3.57
CA VAL A 95 12.95 -4.19 3.25
C VAL A 95 11.77 -4.94 2.63
N TYR A 96 12.01 -5.85 1.68
CA TYR A 96 10.96 -6.68 1.10
C TYR A 96 10.24 -7.56 2.12
N GLU A 97 10.98 -8.19 3.04
CA GLU A 97 10.43 -8.99 4.15
C GLU A 97 9.41 -8.17 4.95
N TRP A 98 9.77 -6.95 5.34
CA TRP A 98 8.89 -6.04 6.06
C TRP A 98 7.67 -5.63 5.25
N ILE A 99 7.85 -5.07 4.05
CA ILE A 99 6.73 -4.50 3.28
C ILE A 99 5.77 -5.57 2.75
N ASN A 100 6.24 -6.80 2.51
CA ASN A 100 5.37 -7.92 2.14
C ASN A 100 4.55 -8.40 3.33
N TRP A 101 5.16 -8.54 4.52
CA TRP A 101 4.43 -8.88 5.74
C TRP A 101 3.41 -7.80 6.12
N LEU A 102 3.78 -6.52 6.03
CA LEU A 102 2.86 -5.40 6.26
C LEU A 102 1.70 -5.40 5.25
N SER A 103 1.97 -5.68 3.97
CA SER A 103 0.94 -5.70 2.92
C SER A 103 -0.04 -6.86 3.09
N GLY A 104 0.46 -8.07 3.35
CA GLY A 104 -0.35 -9.27 3.46
C GLY A 104 -1.04 -9.42 4.81
N THR A 105 -0.30 -9.23 5.89
CA THR A 105 -0.77 -9.52 7.25
C THR A 105 -1.42 -8.31 7.88
N LEU A 106 -0.68 -7.23 8.13
CA LEU A 106 -1.22 -6.08 8.85
C LEU A 106 -2.30 -5.35 8.03
N HIS A 107 -2.00 -5.03 6.78
CA HIS A 107 -2.93 -4.31 5.90
C HIS A 107 -4.03 -5.24 5.36
N GLY A 108 -3.65 -6.41 4.84
CA GLY A 108 -4.55 -7.35 4.18
C GLY A 108 -5.49 -8.07 5.14
N ALA A 109 -4.94 -8.82 6.10
CA ALA A 109 -5.73 -9.55 7.09
C ALA A 109 -6.23 -8.61 8.21
N GLY A 110 -5.36 -7.86 8.89
CA GLY A 110 -5.75 -7.01 10.01
C GLY A 110 -6.74 -5.90 9.62
N PHE A 111 -6.25 -4.83 9.01
CA PHE A 111 -7.09 -3.68 8.65
C PHE A 111 -8.13 -4.01 7.58
N GLY A 112 -7.83 -4.95 6.69
CA GLY A 112 -8.79 -5.45 5.71
C GLY A 112 -10.02 -6.04 6.40
N HIS A 113 -9.85 -6.96 7.35
CA HIS A 113 -10.96 -7.56 8.11
C HIS A 113 -11.73 -6.53 8.93
N VAL A 114 -11.03 -5.56 9.55
CA VAL A 114 -11.67 -4.50 10.34
C VAL A 114 -12.54 -3.59 9.47
N PHE A 115 -11.99 -3.08 8.37
CA PHE A 115 -12.65 -2.05 7.58
C PHE A 115 -13.52 -2.57 6.44
N ARG A 116 -13.33 -3.81 5.98
CA ARG A 116 -14.04 -4.40 4.84
C ARG A 116 -14.44 -5.87 5.08
N PRO A 117 -14.98 -6.26 6.25
CA PRO A 117 -15.28 -7.66 6.58
C PRO A 117 -16.17 -8.36 5.54
N GLN A 118 -17.00 -7.62 4.82
CA GLN A 118 -17.85 -8.12 3.73
C GLN A 118 -17.08 -8.75 2.56
N ARG A 119 -15.76 -8.58 2.46
CA ARG A 119 -14.94 -9.31 1.47
C ARG A 119 -14.74 -10.78 1.84
N TRP A 120 -15.08 -11.18 3.07
CA TRP A 120 -14.85 -12.52 3.61
C TRP A 120 -16.14 -13.23 4.06
N SER A 121 -17.31 -12.63 3.85
CA SER A 121 -18.61 -13.28 4.05
C SER A 121 -19.56 -12.92 2.91
N VAL A 122 -20.28 -13.92 2.39
CA VAL A 122 -21.23 -13.76 1.29
C VAL A 122 -22.63 -13.40 1.80
N GLN A 123 -23.01 -13.87 2.99
CA GLN A 123 -24.36 -13.67 3.55
C GLN A 123 -24.41 -12.58 4.62
N GLY A 124 -23.27 -11.98 4.98
CA GLY A 124 -23.18 -10.98 6.05
C GLY A 124 -23.25 -11.57 7.45
N ASP A 125 -23.34 -12.89 7.57
CA ASP A 125 -23.08 -13.63 8.80
C ASP A 125 -21.59 -13.59 9.15
N GLY A 126 -21.27 -13.56 10.46
CA GLY A 126 -19.89 -13.59 10.94
C GLY A 126 -19.06 -12.31 10.71
N LEU A 127 -19.66 -11.21 10.20
CA LEU A 127 -18.93 -9.95 9.97
C LEU A 127 -18.31 -9.39 11.26
N GLU A 128 -18.98 -9.55 12.40
CA GLU A 128 -18.46 -9.13 13.70
C GLU A 128 -17.24 -9.95 14.10
N GLY A 129 -17.33 -11.29 14.06
CA GLY A 129 -16.18 -12.16 14.34
C GLY A 129 -15.00 -11.92 13.40
N ILE A 130 -15.25 -11.61 12.12
CA ILE A 130 -14.19 -11.20 11.17
C ILE A 130 -13.52 -9.90 11.66
N ARG A 131 -14.30 -8.89 12.06
CA ARG A 131 -13.73 -7.64 12.59
C ARG A 131 -12.93 -7.87 13.87
N GLU A 132 -13.45 -8.66 14.80
CA GLU A 132 -12.78 -9.00 16.05
C GLU A 132 -11.43 -9.68 15.77
N GLN A 133 -11.41 -10.68 14.89
CA GLN A 133 -10.17 -11.34 14.50
C GLN A 133 -9.20 -10.38 13.80
N GLY A 134 -9.71 -9.45 12.99
CA GLY A 134 -8.91 -8.39 12.39
C GLY A 134 -8.22 -7.50 13.44
N LEU A 135 -8.93 -7.14 14.51
CA LEU A 135 -8.36 -6.36 15.62
C LEU A 135 -7.28 -7.13 16.39
N VAL A 136 -7.46 -8.45 16.58
CA VAL A 136 -6.43 -9.32 17.18
C VAL A 136 -5.17 -9.30 16.32
N VAL A 137 -5.29 -9.51 15.01
CA VAL A 137 -4.15 -9.48 14.08
C VAL A 137 -3.44 -8.12 14.10
N VAL A 138 -4.19 -7.01 14.12
CA VAL A 138 -3.59 -5.66 14.21
C VAL A 138 -2.79 -5.51 15.49
N LYS A 139 -3.34 -5.93 16.63
CA LYS A 139 -2.65 -5.85 17.92
C LYS A 139 -1.35 -6.66 17.91
N GLU A 140 -1.40 -7.92 17.47
CA GLU A 140 -0.21 -8.79 17.40
C GLU A 140 0.87 -8.22 16.48
N CYS A 141 0.47 -7.64 15.34
CA CYS A 141 1.40 -6.97 14.43
C CYS A 141 2.07 -5.76 15.11
N PHE A 142 1.31 -4.94 15.83
CA PHE A 142 1.86 -3.78 16.55
C PHE A 142 2.78 -4.20 17.70
N ASP A 143 2.42 -5.23 18.47
CA ASP A 143 3.30 -5.78 19.51
C ASP A 143 4.63 -6.28 18.91
N MET A 144 4.59 -6.95 17.75
CA MET A 144 5.79 -7.41 17.04
C MET A 144 6.65 -6.24 16.52
N ILE A 145 6.01 -5.22 15.93
CA ILE A 145 6.69 -4.01 15.47
C ILE A 145 7.39 -3.32 16.64
N GLU A 146 6.69 -3.09 17.75
CA GLU A 146 7.23 -2.47 18.95
C GLU A 146 8.42 -3.27 19.48
N GLY A 147 8.29 -4.60 19.61
CA GLY A 147 9.37 -5.47 20.05
C GLY A 147 10.61 -5.44 19.15
N LYS A 148 10.45 -5.17 17.84
CA LYS A 148 11.58 -4.99 16.92
C LYS A 148 12.20 -3.59 16.94
N LEU A 149 11.44 -2.56 17.32
CA LEU A 149 11.90 -1.17 17.36
C LEU A 149 12.45 -0.74 18.73
N ALA A 150 12.05 -1.41 19.80
CA ALA A 150 12.57 -1.17 21.16
C ALA A 150 13.98 -1.77 21.40
N GLY A 151 14.59 -2.36 20.38
CA GLY A 151 15.95 -2.92 20.41
C GLY A 151 17.03 -1.88 20.14
#